data_AF-A0A4W2BPA3-F1
#
_entry.id   AF-A0A4W2BPA3-F1
#
_cell.length_a   1.000
_cell.length_b   1.000
_cell.length_c   1.000
_cell.angle_alpha   90.00
_cell.angle_beta   90.00
_cell.angle_gamma   90.00
#
_symmetry.space_group_name_H-M   'P 1'
#
loop_
_entity.id
_entity.type
_entity.pdbx_description
1 polymer ?
#
loop_
_entity_poly.entity_id
_entity_poly.type
_entity_poly.pdbx_seq_one_letter_code
_entity_poly.pdbx_strand_id
1 'polypeptide(L)'
;MATSGRRPYLWIFLAAALASFLAGFTVGWLSKPLKDTATSADSHQNLRWKLISEMKADNIKSFLRSFTKLPHLAGTEQNLLLAKKIQNQWKKFGLDSAELVHYDVLLSYPNETNANYISVTDEHGIEIFNTSYIEPPPDGYENVKNIVPPYNAFSPAGVPEGELVYVNYARTEDFFKLEREMNINCTGKIVIARYGRIFRGNKVKNAMLAGAKGIILYSDPADYSAPGVQPYPKGWNLPGTVAQRGNVLNLDGAGDPLTPGYPAKVIWEELLHQMRAGREVLT
;
A
#
# COMPACT_ATOMS: atom_id res chain seq x y z
N MET A 1 -48.27 21.91 -84.13
CA MET A 1 -48.34 21.34 -82.76
C MET A 1 -47.02 21.64 -82.05
N ALA A 2 -47.12 22.13 -80.83
CA ALA A 2 -46.11 22.84 -80.03
C ALA A 2 -44.66 22.35 -80.14
N THR A 3 -43.75 23.21 -80.61
CA THR A 3 -42.31 23.09 -80.39
C THR A 3 -42.01 23.63 -78.98
N SER A 4 -41.61 22.72 -78.09
CA SER A 4 -41.31 23.03 -76.69
C SER A 4 -40.09 23.95 -76.59
N GLY A 5 -40.35 25.25 -76.43
CA GLY A 5 -39.37 26.19 -75.91
C GLY A 5 -39.05 25.87 -74.46
N ARG A 6 -37.75 25.68 -74.17
CA ARG A 6 -37.03 25.68 -72.87
C ARG A 6 -35.87 24.68 -73.01
N ARG A 7 -34.57 25.01 -72.88
CA ARG A 7 -33.90 26.07 -72.13
C ARG A 7 -32.41 26.13 -72.57
N PRO A 8 -31.92 27.17 -73.29
CA PRO A 8 -30.47 27.42 -73.38
C PRO A 8 -29.89 27.80 -72.01
N TYR A 9 -30.73 28.40 -71.14
CA TYR A 9 -30.36 28.76 -69.78
C TYR A 9 -30.11 27.56 -68.85
N LEU A 10 -30.73 26.40 -69.09
CA LEU A 10 -30.58 25.23 -68.20
C LEU A 10 -29.18 24.63 -68.30
N TRP A 11 -28.60 24.61 -69.50
CA TRP A 11 -27.22 24.18 -69.73
C TRP A 11 -26.20 25.16 -69.13
N ILE A 12 -26.49 26.46 -69.17
CA ILE A 12 -25.67 27.49 -68.52
C ILE A 12 -25.74 27.36 -66.99
N PHE A 13 -26.94 27.14 -66.43
CA PHE A 13 -27.10 26.89 -64.99
C PHE A 13 -26.43 25.59 -64.55
N LEU A 14 -26.51 24.52 -65.34
CA LEU A 14 -25.82 23.26 -65.06
C LEU A 14 -24.29 23.42 -65.12
N ALA A 15 -23.77 24.15 -66.10
CA ALA A 15 -22.33 24.44 -66.21
C ALA A 15 -21.83 25.31 -65.06
N ALA A 16 -22.59 26.34 -64.67
CA ALA A 16 -22.27 27.20 -63.53
C ALA A 16 -22.36 26.44 -62.19
N ALA A 17 -23.34 25.56 -62.04
CA ALA A 17 -23.47 24.69 -60.86
C ALA A 17 -22.31 23.68 -60.77
N LEU A 18 -21.91 23.09 -61.91
CA LEU A 18 -20.77 22.17 -61.96
C LEU A 18 -19.46 22.91 -61.67
N ALA A 19 -19.26 24.11 -62.22
CA ALA A 19 -18.09 24.94 -61.93
C ALA A 19 -18.04 25.36 -60.46
N SER A 20 -19.18 25.72 -59.87
CA SER A 20 -19.27 26.06 -58.44
C SER A 20 -19.04 24.84 -57.54
N PHE A 21 -19.53 23.66 -57.95
CA PHE A 21 -19.29 22.40 -57.25
C PHE A 21 -17.81 22.01 -57.33
N LEU A 22 -17.19 22.13 -58.50
CA LEU A 22 -15.76 21.85 -58.68
C LEU A 22 -14.88 22.85 -57.93
N ALA A 23 -15.23 24.14 -57.92
CA ALA A 23 -14.53 25.15 -57.14
C ALA A 23 -14.69 24.91 -55.63
N GLY A 24 -15.91 24.57 -55.17
CA GLY A 24 -16.15 24.19 -53.79
C GLY A 24 -15.41 22.91 -53.39
N PHE A 25 -15.30 21.95 -54.33
CA PHE A 25 -14.56 20.71 -54.13
C PHE A 25 -13.05 20.95 -54.08
N THR A 26 -12.48 21.79 -54.95
CA THR A 26 -11.04 22.11 -54.92
C THR A 26 -10.69 22.93 -53.69
N VAL A 27 -11.50 23.91 -53.31
CA VAL A 27 -11.32 24.68 -52.07
C VAL A 27 -11.45 23.75 -50.86
N GLY A 28 -12.45 22.86 -50.81
CA GLY A 28 -12.60 21.88 -49.73
C GLY A 28 -11.48 20.84 -49.68
N TRP A 29 -10.90 20.48 -50.84
CA TRP A 29 -9.78 19.54 -50.92
C TRP A 29 -8.45 20.18 -50.48
N LEU A 30 -8.22 21.44 -50.87
CA LEU A 30 -7.04 22.24 -50.47
C LEU A 30 -7.15 22.81 -49.05
N SER A 31 -8.37 22.98 -48.52
CA SER A 31 -8.64 23.40 -47.13
C SER A 31 -8.68 22.23 -46.14
N LYS A 32 -8.42 20.99 -46.58
CA LYS A 32 -8.17 19.90 -45.62
C LYS A 32 -6.92 20.30 -44.82
N PRO A 33 -7.03 20.52 -43.49
CA PRO A 33 -5.83 20.70 -42.69
C PRO A 33 -4.95 19.47 -42.92
N LEU A 34 -3.68 19.70 -43.25
CA LEU A 34 -2.67 18.65 -43.18
C LEU A 34 -2.87 17.94 -41.84
N LYS A 35 -3.08 16.62 -41.88
CA LYS A 35 -3.25 15.80 -40.69
C LYS A 35 -2.03 16.01 -39.78
N ASP A 36 -2.14 16.87 -38.77
CA ASP A 36 -1.20 16.97 -37.64
C ASP A 36 -1.16 15.69 -36.79
N THR A 37 -1.92 14.66 -37.18
CA THR A 37 -2.01 13.38 -36.49
C THR A 37 -0.78 12.49 -36.71
N ALA A 38 -0.03 12.64 -37.81
CA ALA A 38 1.15 11.82 -38.08
C ALA A 38 2.36 12.26 -37.23
N THR A 39 2.59 13.57 -37.11
CA THR A 39 3.75 14.13 -36.38
C THR A 39 3.63 13.96 -34.87
N SER A 40 2.42 14.07 -34.32
CA SER A 40 2.14 13.85 -32.89
C SER A 40 2.31 12.37 -32.50
N ALA A 41 1.69 11.44 -33.24
CA ALA A 41 1.76 10.01 -32.91
C ALA A 41 3.18 9.45 -33.01
N ASP A 42 3.93 9.81 -34.06
CA ASP A 42 5.31 9.38 -34.26
C ASP A 42 6.26 10.00 -33.22
N SER A 43 6.07 11.27 -32.86
CA SER A 43 6.88 11.92 -31.81
C SER A 43 6.64 11.33 -30.41
N HIS A 44 5.39 11.01 -30.07
CA HIS A 44 5.06 10.33 -28.81
C HIS A 44 5.59 8.90 -28.76
N GLN A 45 5.52 8.14 -29.86
CA GLN A 45 6.15 6.81 -29.94
C GLN A 45 7.67 6.89 -29.78
N ASN A 46 8.31 7.88 -30.41
CA ASN A 46 9.75 8.09 -30.30
C ASN A 46 10.19 8.48 -28.87
N LEU A 47 9.43 9.33 -28.16
CA LEU A 47 9.75 9.69 -26.77
C LEU A 47 9.56 8.50 -25.82
N ARG A 48 8.45 7.77 -25.96
CA ARG A 48 8.20 6.55 -25.15
C ARG A 48 9.33 5.54 -25.34
N TRP A 49 9.76 5.31 -26.58
CA TRP A 49 10.83 4.37 -26.86
C TRP A 49 12.16 4.82 -26.26
N LYS A 50 12.50 6.11 -26.37
CA LYS A 50 13.68 6.69 -25.69
C LYS A 50 13.62 6.48 -24.19
N LEU A 51 12.49 6.76 -23.54
CA LEU A 51 12.31 6.57 -22.11
C LEU A 51 12.52 5.11 -21.67
N ILE A 52 11.84 4.16 -22.33
CA ILE A 52 11.92 2.74 -21.97
C ILE A 52 13.32 2.18 -22.25
N SER A 53 13.91 2.54 -23.39
CA SER A 53 15.26 2.07 -23.74
C SER A 53 16.34 2.64 -22.83
N GLU A 54 16.13 3.81 -22.22
CA GLU A 54 17.06 4.39 -21.24
C GLU A 54 17.05 3.67 -19.88
N MET A 55 15.94 2.99 -19.53
CA MET A 55 15.86 2.22 -18.29
C MET A 55 16.79 0.98 -18.34
N LYS A 56 17.83 0.96 -17.51
CA LYS A 56 18.82 -0.15 -17.46
C LYS A 56 18.64 -1.02 -16.22
N ALA A 57 18.69 -2.34 -16.39
CA ALA A 57 18.58 -3.30 -15.29
C ALA A 57 19.70 -3.13 -14.24
N ASP A 58 20.93 -2.82 -14.67
CA ASP A 58 22.07 -2.61 -13.77
C ASP A 58 21.89 -1.39 -12.86
N ASN A 59 21.21 -0.35 -13.35
CA ASN A 59 20.86 0.82 -12.54
C ASN A 59 19.88 0.41 -11.44
N ILE A 60 18.82 -0.34 -11.79
CA ILE A 60 17.82 -0.83 -10.84
C ILE A 60 18.48 -1.71 -9.77
N LYS A 61 19.34 -2.65 -10.19
CA LYS A 61 20.12 -3.53 -9.30
C LYS A 61 20.98 -2.72 -8.32
N SER A 62 21.65 -1.67 -8.82
CA SER A 62 22.49 -0.79 -8.02
C SER A 62 21.68 0.04 -7.01
N PHE A 63 20.54 0.60 -7.42
CA PHE A 63 19.64 1.32 -6.52
C PHE A 63 19.12 0.42 -5.41
N LEU A 64 18.62 -0.77 -5.77
CA LEU A 64 18.13 -1.77 -4.83
C LEU A 64 19.21 -2.09 -3.79
N ARG A 65 20.42 -2.46 -4.22
CA ARG A 65 21.54 -2.74 -3.29
C ARG A 65 21.92 -1.55 -2.43
N SER A 66 21.72 -0.32 -2.90
CA SER A 66 22.02 0.89 -2.14
C SER A 66 20.96 1.24 -1.09
N PHE A 67 19.73 0.77 -1.27
CA PHE A 67 18.58 1.07 -0.39
C PHE A 67 18.34 -0.03 0.66
N THR A 68 18.78 -1.28 0.40
CA THR A 68 18.50 -2.44 1.27
C THR A 68 19.63 -2.84 2.21
N LYS A 69 20.61 -1.95 2.47
CA LYS A 69 21.75 -2.28 3.36
C LYS A 69 21.41 -2.25 4.84
N LEU A 70 20.47 -1.41 5.25
CA LEU A 70 20.11 -1.16 6.65
C LEU A 70 18.58 -1.07 6.79
N PRO A 71 17.99 -1.45 7.93
CA PRO A 71 16.57 -1.28 8.20
C PRO A 71 16.18 0.20 8.13
N HIS A 72 15.09 0.51 7.43
CA HIS A 72 14.60 1.88 7.23
C HIS A 72 13.11 1.97 7.62
N LEU A 73 12.80 1.58 8.86
CA LEU A 73 11.44 1.64 9.40
C LEU A 73 10.93 3.09 9.43
N ALA A 74 9.63 3.30 9.16
CA ALA A 74 9.01 4.63 9.19
C ALA A 74 9.32 5.34 10.52
N GLY A 75 9.50 6.66 10.49
CA GLY A 75 9.86 7.47 11.65
C GLY A 75 11.31 7.36 12.17
N THR A 76 12.12 6.43 11.65
CA THR A 76 13.52 6.27 12.10
C THR A 76 14.49 7.20 11.38
N GLU A 77 15.64 7.47 12.01
CA GLU A 77 16.73 8.25 11.42
C GLU A 77 17.21 7.69 10.08
N GLN A 78 17.36 6.36 9.98
CA GLN A 78 17.81 5.71 8.75
C GLN A 78 16.84 5.93 7.58
N ASN A 79 15.53 5.98 7.85
CA ASN A 79 14.54 6.30 6.84
C ASN A 79 14.58 7.78 6.41
N LEU A 80 14.88 8.70 7.33
CA LEU A 80 15.14 10.12 7.00
C LEU A 80 16.39 10.28 6.13
N LEU A 81 17.47 9.55 6.42
CA LEU A 81 18.68 9.55 5.60
C LEU A 81 18.40 9.04 4.18
N LEU A 82 17.57 8.00 4.04
CA LEU A 82 17.12 7.50 2.74
C LEU A 82 16.27 8.55 1.99
N ALA A 83 15.37 9.25 2.68
CA ALA A 83 14.57 10.32 2.08
C ALA A 83 15.45 11.47 1.54
N LYS A 84 16.42 11.93 2.32
CA LYS A 84 17.42 12.94 1.89
C LYS A 84 18.26 12.45 0.70
N LYS A 85 18.64 11.17 0.69
CA LYS A 85 19.37 10.56 -0.42
C LYS A 85 18.54 10.58 -1.71
N ILE A 86 17.27 10.20 -1.65
CA ILE A 86 16.35 10.24 -2.80
C ILE A 86 16.15 11.68 -3.27
N GLN A 87 15.93 12.62 -2.36
CA GLN A 87 15.80 14.05 -2.68
C GLN A 87 17.02 14.56 -3.48
N ASN A 88 18.23 14.25 -3.03
CA ASN A 88 19.46 14.64 -3.70
C ASN A 88 19.61 13.96 -5.08
N GLN A 89 19.23 12.69 -5.19
CA GLN A 89 19.23 11.97 -6.47
C GLN A 89 18.26 12.58 -7.46
N TRP A 90 17.04 12.93 -7.05
CA TRP A 90 16.04 13.59 -7.89
C TRP A 90 16.52 14.96 -8.39
N LYS A 91 17.11 15.79 -7.52
CA LYS A 91 17.75 17.05 -7.94
C LYS A 91 18.84 16.80 -8.98
N LYS A 92 19.69 15.79 -8.76
CA LYS A 92 20.76 15.42 -9.70
C LYS A 92 20.22 14.91 -11.04
N PHE A 93 19.08 14.22 -11.06
CA PHE A 93 18.43 13.75 -12.28
C PHE A 93 17.77 14.89 -13.09
N GLY A 94 17.69 16.09 -12.52
CA GLY A 94 17.18 17.28 -13.21
C GLY A 94 15.69 17.53 -13.00
N LEU A 95 15.09 17.04 -11.91
CA LEU A 95 13.75 17.51 -11.52
C LEU A 95 13.83 18.99 -11.10
N ASP A 96 12.85 19.79 -11.54
CA ASP A 96 12.76 21.22 -11.22
C ASP A 96 12.67 21.47 -9.70
N SER A 97 11.95 20.60 -8.99
CA SER A 97 11.84 20.66 -7.53
C SER A 97 11.84 19.26 -6.90
N ALA A 98 12.41 19.17 -5.70
CA ALA A 98 12.40 17.98 -4.86
C ALA A 98 12.50 18.40 -3.39
N GLU A 99 11.39 18.26 -2.66
CA GLU A 99 11.23 18.77 -1.29
C GLU A 99 10.87 17.64 -0.32
N LEU A 100 11.28 17.78 0.93
CA LEU A 100 10.84 16.90 2.01
C LEU A 100 9.61 17.50 2.68
N VAL A 101 8.48 16.81 2.56
CA VAL A 101 7.23 17.19 3.23
C VAL A 101 7.02 16.23 4.40
N HIS A 102 7.02 16.76 5.62
CA HIS A 102 6.84 15.98 6.85
C HIS A 102 5.45 16.18 7.46
N TYR A 103 5.03 15.20 8.26
CA TYR A 103 3.81 15.17 9.06
C TYR A 103 4.10 14.47 10.37
N ASP A 104 3.46 14.92 11.45
CA ASP A 104 3.62 14.37 12.79
C ASP A 104 2.49 13.37 13.04
N VAL A 105 2.70 12.13 12.60
CA VAL A 105 1.68 11.07 12.59
C VAL A 105 1.85 10.10 13.75
N LEU A 106 0.75 9.46 14.17
CA LEU A 106 0.80 8.42 15.18
C LEU A 106 1.44 7.15 14.59
N LEU A 107 2.60 6.77 15.13
CA LEU A 107 3.27 5.51 14.85
C LEU A 107 3.25 4.60 16.09
N SER A 108 3.59 3.33 15.88
CA SER A 108 3.62 2.32 16.94
C SER A 108 4.91 1.53 16.82
N TYR A 109 5.58 1.30 17.95
CA TYR A 109 6.82 0.52 18.05
C TYR A 109 6.75 -0.37 19.29
N PRO A 110 7.42 -1.54 19.28
CA PRO A 110 7.59 -2.34 20.48
C PRO A 110 8.45 -1.62 21.53
N ASN A 111 8.26 -1.94 22.80
CA ASN A 111 9.11 -1.45 23.86
C ASN A 111 10.43 -2.25 23.87
N GLU A 112 11.57 -1.57 23.81
CA GLU A 112 12.90 -2.20 23.77
C GLU A 112 13.29 -2.87 25.10
N THR A 113 12.75 -2.36 26.21
CA THR A 113 13.06 -2.88 27.56
C THR A 113 12.07 -3.94 28.04
N ASN A 114 10.89 -4.00 27.43
CA ASN A 114 9.84 -4.99 27.75
C ASN A 114 9.40 -5.68 26.46
N ALA A 115 10.10 -6.76 26.11
CA ALA A 115 9.90 -7.49 24.86
C ALA A 115 8.55 -8.21 24.84
N ASN A 116 7.90 -8.21 23.67
CA ASN A 116 6.68 -8.97 23.45
C ASN A 116 7.02 -10.45 23.30
N TYR A 117 6.25 -11.32 23.93
CA TYR A 117 6.31 -12.77 23.74
C TYR A 117 4.94 -13.39 24.06
N ILE A 118 4.77 -14.66 23.67
CA ILE A 118 3.65 -15.50 24.06
C ILE A 118 4.24 -16.64 24.89
N SER A 119 3.59 -16.96 26.00
CA SER A 119 3.93 -18.10 26.84
C SER A 119 2.77 -19.09 26.94
N VAL A 120 3.11 -20.35 27.20
CA VAL A 120 2.18 -21.37 27.66
C VAL A 120 2.51 -21.62 29.14
N THR A 121 1.50 -21.54 29.98
CA THR A 121 1.61 -21.77 31.42
C THR A 121 0.97 -23.11 31.80
N ASP A 122 1.47 -23.72 32.87
CA ASP A 122 0.82 -24.86 33.51
C ASP A 122 -0.28 -24.43 34.51
N GLU A 123 -0.89 -25.41 35.19
CA GLU A 123 -1.94 -25.18 36.19
C GLU A 123 -1.48 -24.39 37.44
N HIS A 124 -0.16 -24.23 37.62
CA HIS A 124 0.45 -23.45 38.71
C HIS A 124 0.90 -22.06 38.25
N GLY A 125 0.65 -21.70 36.98
CA GLY A 125 1.08 -20.44 36.39
C GLY A 125 2.56 -20.39 36.02
N ILE A 126 3.24 -21.55 35.95
CA ILE A 126 4.65 -21.62 35.56
C ILE A 126 4.75 -21.67 34.04
N GLU A 127 5.57 -20.79 33.46
CA GLU A 127 5.85 -20.79 32.02
C GLU A 127 6.61 -22.07 31.60
N ILE A 128 5.99 -22.88 30.77
CA ILE A 128 6.57 -24.13 30.23
C ILE A 128 7.09 -23.98 28.80
N PHE A 129 6.68 -22.93 28.10
CA PHE A 129 7.14 -22.59 26.76
C PHE A 129 7.00 -21.10 26.52
N ASN A 130 8.03 -20.49 25.92
CA ASN A 130 8.03 -19.09 25.48
C ASN A 130 8.42 -18.99 24.01
N THR A 131 7.74 -18.12 23.27
CA THR A 131 8.15 -17.77 21.91
C THR A 131 9.44 -16.96 21.91
N SER A 132 10.26 -17.11 20.86
CA SER A 132 11.37 -16.16 20.62
C SER A 132 10.83 -14.77 20.33
N TYR A 133 11.43 -13.74 20.95
CA TYR A 133 11.12 -12.33 20.69
C TYR A 133 11.96 -11.73 19.56
N ILE A 134 12.98 -12.45 19.07
CA ILE A 134 13.90 -12.00 18.02
C ILE A 134 14.06 -13.05 16.92
N GLU A 135 14.23 -12.58 15.69
CA GLU A 135 14.59 -13.41 14.55
C GLU A 135 16.11 -13.41 14.37
N PRO A 136 16.73 -14.53 13.98
CA PRO A 136 18.14 -14.53 13.66
C PRO A 136 18.40 -13.58 12.46
N PRO A 137 19.42 -12.72 12.51
CA PRO A 137 19.77 -11.89 11.36
C PRO A 137 20.17 -12.80 10.19
N PRO A 138 19.83 -12.41 8.94
CA PRO A 138 20.24 -13.17 7.77
C PRO A 138 21.75 -13.04 7.52
N ASP A 139 22.31 -14.04 6.82
CA ASP A 139 23.73 -14.06 6.44
C ASP A 139 24.18 -12.75 5.78
N GLY A 140 25.31 -12.20 6.25
CA GLY A 140 25.88 -10.93 5.81
C GLY A 140 25.30 -9.69 6.49
N TYR A 141 24.36 -9.85 7.43
CA TYR A 141 23.76 -8.78 8.23
C TYR A 141 23.95 -8.98 9.75
N GLU A 142 24.91 -9.81 10.15
CA GLU A 142 25.15 -10.20 11.56
C GLU A 142 25.48 -8.99 12.45
N ASN A 143 26.12 -7.97 11.87
CA ASN A 143 26.49 -6.74 12.58
C ASN A 143 25.41 -5.63 12.50
N VAL A 144 24.29 -5.88 11.82
CA VAL A 144 23.22 -4.89 11.69
C VAL A 144 22.40 -4.84 12.97
N LYS A 145 22.46 -3.67 13.61
CA LYS A 145 21.68 -3.34 14.80
C LYS A 145 20.32 -2.75 14.40
N ASN A 146 19.41 -2.65 15.35
CA ASN A 146 18.10 -1.99 15.18
C ASN A 146 17.15 -2.71 14.21
N ILE A 147 17.27 -4.03 14.09
CA ILE A 147 16.22 -4.84 13.48
C ILE A 147 15.05 -4.87 14.48
N VAL A 148 13.95 -4.20 14.13
CA VAL A 148 12.75 -4.19 14.98
C VAL A 148 12.25 -5.63 15.18
N PRO A 149 11.99 -6.10 16.41
CA PRO A 149 11.47 -7.44 16.62
C PRO A 149 10.08 -7.61 15.99
N PRO A 150 9.60 -8.85 15.77
CA PRO A 150 8.25 -9.07 15.27
C PRO A 150 7.19 -8.48 16.20
N TYR A 151 6.28 -7.69 15.62
CA TYR A 151 5.12 -7.15 16.33
C TYR A 151 4.02 -6.78 15.32
N ASN A 152 2.79 -6.64 15.81
CA ASN A 152 1.71 -6.02 15.07
C ASN A 152 1.51 -4.58 15.51
N ALA A 153 1.80 -3.64 14.61
CA ALA A 153 1.71 -2.21 14.91
C ALA A 153 0.27 -1.82 15.26
N PHE A 154 0.15 -0.96 16.28
CA PHE A 154 -1.10 -0.50 16.90
C PHE A 154 -1.87 -1.57 17.69
N SER A 155 -1.23 -2.70 18.03
CA SER A 155 -1.75 -3.59 19.06
C SER A 155 -1.77 -2.87 20.42
N PRO A 156 -2.86 -2.93 21.20
CA PRO A 156 -2.89 -2.37 22.54
C PRO A 156 -1.97 -3.16 23.48
N ALA A 157 -1.36 -2.48 24.44
CA ALA A 157 -0.57 -3.13 25.48
C ALA A 157 -1.48 -3.96 26.41
N GLY A 158 -1.05 -5.16 26.76
CA GLY A 158 -1.76 -6.03 27.69
C GLY A 158 -1.10 -7.40 27.84
N VAL A 159 -1.47 -8.10 28.90
CA VAL A 159 -1.01 -9.47 29.22
C VAL A 159 -2.20 -10.40 29.46
N PRO A 160 -3.07 -10.64 28.44
CA PRO A 160 -4.21 -11.51 28.61
C PRO A 160 -3.78 -12.98 28.74
N GLU A 161 -4.34 -13.69 29.72
CA GLU A 161 -4.13 -15.14 29.90
C GLU A 161 -5.45 -15.88 29.71
N GLY A 162 -5.52 -16.90 28.85
CA GLY A 162 -6.72 -17.72 28.72
C GLY A 162 -6.55 -18.86 27.73
N GLU A 163 -7.59 -19.70 27.65
CA GLU A 163 -7.61 -20.84 26.75
C GLU A 163 -7.46 -20.43 25.28
N LEU A 164 -6.82 -21.31 24.51
CA LEU A 164 -6.48 -21.10 23.11
C LEU A 164 -7.54 -21.72 22.20
N VAL A 165 -8.03 -20.94 21.23
CA VAL A 165 -8.95 -21.43 20.18
C VAL A 165 -8.35 -21.18 18.80
N TYR A 166 -8.22 -22.22 17.99
CA TYR A 166 -7.82 -22.06 16.59
C TYR A 166 -8.99 -21.58 15.73
N VAL A 167 -8.79 -20.48 15.01
CA VAL A 167 -9.86 -19.80 14.24
C VAL A 167 -9.58 -19.71 12.75
N ASN A 168 -8.84 -20.67 12.19
CA ASN A 168 -8.53 -20.72 10.77
C ASN A 168 -7.91 -19.39 10.27
N TYR A 169 -8.51 -18.72 9.28
CA TYR A 169 -8.03 -17.42 8.77
C TYR A 169 -8.71 -16.23 9.47
N ALA A 170 -9.46 -16.44 10.56
CA ALA A 170 -10.20 -15.40 11.28
C ALA A 170 -11.14 -14.57 10.37
N ARG A 171 -11.69 -15.19 9.32
CA ARG A 171 -12.71 -14.58 8.48
C ARG A 171 -14.05 -14.62 9.20
N THR A 172 -15.00 -13.81 8.74
CA THR A 172 -16.33 -13.75 9.32
C THR A 172 -16.99 -15.14 9.31
N GLU A 173 -16.85 -15.89 8.22
CA GLU A 173 -17.34 -17.26 8.09
C GLU A 173 -16.63 -18.26 9.00
N ASP A 174 -15.37 -18.01 9.38
CA ASP A 174 -14.63 -18.89 10.29
C ASP A 174 -15.22 -18.77 11.71
N PHE A 175 -15.53 -17.54 12.15
CA PHE A 175 -16.19 -17.32 13.44
C PHE A 175 -17.64 -17.80 13.46
N PHE A 176 -18.40 -17.59 12.38
CA PHE A 176 -19.76 -18.13 12.29
C PHE A 176 -19.78 -19.66 12.34
N LYS A 177 -18.81 -20.32 11.69
CA LYS A 177 -18.69 -21.77 11.76
C LYS A 177 -18.39 -22.26 13.17
N LEU A 178 -17.45 -21.62 13.87
CA LEU A 178 -17.13 -21.95 15.25
C LEU A 178 -18.35 -21.83 16.16
N GLU A 179 -19.04 -20.70 16.09
CA GLU A 179 -20.20 -20.42 16.94
C GLU A 179 -21.40 -21.32 16.61
N ARG A 180 -21.78 -21.39 15.33
CA ARG A 180 -23.07 -21.96 14.91
C ARG A 180 -23.03 -23.44 14.56
N GLU A 181 -21.90 -23.93 14.05
CA GLU A 181 -21.76 -25.33 13.62
C GLU A 181 -20.97 -26.17 14.63
N MET A 182 -19.98 -25.57 15.31
CA MET A 182 -19.08 -26.29 16.22
C MET A 182 -19.38 -26.01 17.69
N ASN A 183 -20.29 -25.08 18.01
CA ASN A 183 -20.65 -24.68 19.37
C ASN A 183 -19.43 -24.26 20.24
N ILE A 184 -18.47 -23.57 19.63
CA ILE A 184 -17.26 -23.05 20.28
C ILE A 184 -17.44 -21.55 20.55
N ASN A 185 -17.36 -21.16 21.82
CA ASN A 185 -17.44 -19.76 22.25
C ASN A 185 -16.03 -19.15 22.40
N CYS A 186 -15.74 -18.09 21.65
CA CYS A 186 -14.46 -17.36 21.69
C CYS A 186 -14.41 -16.27 22.76
N THR A 187 -15.53 -16.00 23.46
CA THR A 187 -15.61 -14.97 24.50
C THR A 187 -14.61 -15.25 25.63
N GLY A 188 -13.73 -14.29 25.90
CA GLY A 188 -12.71 -14.40 26.95
C GLY A 188 -11.57 -15.37 26.63
N LYS A 189 -11.48 -15.88 25.39
CA LYS A 189 -10.41 -16.76 24.91
C LYS A 189 -9.32 -15.99 24.18
N ILE A 190 -8.14 -16.59 24.09
CA ILE A 190 -7.10 -16.17 23.16
C ILE A 190 -7.33 -16.96 21.86
N VAL A 191 -7.43 -16.28 20.73
CA VAL A 191 -7.61 -16.95 19.43
C VAL A 191 -6.28 -17.01 18.68
N ILE A 192 -6.01 -18.10 17.97
CA ILE A 192 -4.85 -18.23 17.07
C ILE A 192 -5.34 -18.41 15.63
N ALA A 193 -4.83 -17.57 14.74
CA ALA A 193 -5.23 -17.51 13.34
C ALA A 193 -4.01 -17.48 12.41
N ARG A 194 -4.14 -18.14 11.26
CA ARG A 194 -3.15 -18.04 10.19
C ARG A 194 -3.32 -16.75 9.40
N TYR A 195 -2.20 -16.17 8.97
CA TYR A 195 -2.19 -15.11 7.96
C TYR A 195 -2.79 -15.59 6.62
N GLY A 196 -3.16 -14.66 5.75
CA GLY A 196 -3.74 -14.94 4.43
C GLY A 196 -5.25 -14.68 4.32
N ARG A 197 -5.79 -14.79 3.10
CA ARG A 197 -7.20 -14.57 2.69
C ARG A 197 -7.74 -13.16 2.87
N ILE A 198 -7.67 -12.60 4.07
CA ILE A 198 -8.16 -11.26 4.40
C ILE A 198 -7.05 -10.43 5.06
N PHE A 199 -7.20 -9.11 5.02
CA PHE A 199 -6.28 -8.20 5.69
C PHE A 199 -6.26 -8.44 7.21
N ARG A 200 -5.08 -8.35 7.83
CA ARG A 200 -4.87 -8.71 9.24
C ARG A 200 -5.66 -7.84 10.22
N GLY A 201 -5.91 -6.57 9.90
CA GLY A 201 -6.79 -5.72 10.72
C GLY A 201 -8.23 -6.22 10.74
N ASN A 202 -8.74 -6.84 9.66
CA ASN A 202 -10.05 -7.46 9.67
C ASN A 202 -10.08 -8.73 10.55
N LYS A 203 -9.00 -9.51 10.59
CA LYS A 203 -8.87 -10.66 11.51
C LYS A 203 -9.02 -10.22 12.96
N VAL A 204 -8.30 -9.14 13.33
CA VAL A 204 -8.37 -8.55 14.67
C VAL A 204 -9.76 -8.02 14.97
N LYS A 205 -10.37 -7.26 14.04
CA LYS A 205 -11.76 -6.76 14.18
C LYS A 205 -12.76 -7.91 14.40
N ASN A 206 -12.65 -8.99 13.63
CA ASN A 206 -13.55 -10.14 13.75
C ASN A 206 -13.35 -10.86 15.09
N ALA A 207 -12.10 -11.03 15.55
CA ALA A 207 -11.81 -11.60 16.85
C ALA A 207 -12.38 -10.75 18.00
N MET A 208 -12.27 -9.43 17.90
CA MET A 208 -12.90 -8.50 18.86
C MET A 208 -14.43 -8.67 18.89
N LEU A 209 -15.08 -8.74 17.72
CA LEU A 209 -16.53 -8.97 17.62
C LEU A 209 -16.96 -10.33 18.18
N ALA A 210 -16.09 -11.34 18.09
CA ALA A 210 -16.30 -12.66 18.68
C ALA A 210 -15.98 -12.73 20.18
N GLY A 211 -15.66 -11.60 20.82
CA GLY A 211 -15.38 -11.51 22.26
C GLY A 211 -14.01 -12.04 22.68
N ALA A 212 -13.10 -12.29 21.74
CA ALA A 212 -11.74 -12.73 22.06
C ALA A 212 -10.98 -11.63 22.81
N LYS A 213 -10.19 -12.03 23.81
CA LYS A 213 -9.37 -11.08 24.59
C LYS A 213 -7.93 -10.94 24.10
N GLY A 214 -7.53 -11.74 23.12
CA GLY A 214 -6.23 -11.69 22.47
C GLY A 214 -6.24 -12.49 21.16
N ILE A 215 -5.37 -12.12 20.22
CA ILE A 215 -5.21 -12.83 18.95
C ILE A 215 -3.72 -13.06 18.65
N ILE A 216 -3.37 -14.30 18.31
CA ILE A 216 -2.06 -14.71 17.82
C ILE A 216 -2.16 -14.90 16.31
N LEU A 217 -1.25 -14.30 15.56
CA LEU A 217 -1.17 -14.44 14.11
C LEU A 217 0.12 -15.16 13.72
N TYR A 218 0.01 -16.22 12.92
CA TYR A 218 1.17 -17.00 12.46
C TYR A 218 1.16 -17.23 10.94
N SER A 219 2.35 -17.44 10.36
CA SER A 219 2.52 -17.77 8.95
C SER A 219 2.53 -19.29 8.75
N ASP A 220 1.40 -19.85 8.32
CA ASP A 220 1.27 -21.27 8.06
C ASP A 220 2.07 -21.69 6.79
N PRO A 221 2.91 -22.74 6.83
CA PRO A 221 3.61 -23.23 5.65
C PRO A 221 2.68 -23.60 4.49
N ALA A 222 1.43 -23.99 4.76
CA ALA A 222 0.44 -24.24 3.71
C ALA A 222 0.16 -23.00 2.83
N ASP A 223 0.37 -21.80 3.36
CA ASP A 223 0.15 -20.53 2.66
C ASP A 223 1.46 -19.81 2.29
N TYR A 224 2.54 -20.06 3.04
CA TYR A 224 3.80 -19.30 2.97
C TYR A 224 5.02 -20.14 2.60
N SER A 225 4.84 -21.37 2.12
CA SER A 225 5.93 -22.21 1.62
C SER A 225 5.56 -22.90 0.31
N ALA A 226 6.34 -22.64 -0.74
CA ALA A 226 6.21 -23.30 -2.03
C ALA A 226 6.69 -24.76 -1.94
N PRO A 227 5.95 -25.74 -2.51
CA PRO A 227 6.34 -27.14 -2.50
C PRO A 227 7.73 -27.36 -3.13
N GLY A 228 8.56 -28.16 -2.47
CA GLY A 228 9.90 -28.54 -2.98
C GLY A 228 10.98 -27.45 -2.90
N VAL A 229 10.67 -26.28 -2.34
CA VAL A 229 11.63 -25.18 -2.19
C VAL A 229 12.20 -25.15 -0.76
N GLN A 230 13.52 -24.99 -0.64
CA GLN A 230 14.18 -24.88 0.66
C GLN A 230 13.93 -23.50 1.31
N PRO A 231 13.88 -23.42 2.64
CA PRO A 231 13.86 -22.14 3.34
C PRO A 231 15.11 -21.30 3.07
N TYR A 232 14.98 -19.97 3.19
CA TYR A 232 16.13 -19.07 3.21
C TYR A 232 17.16 -19.50 4.28
N PRO A 233 18.48 -19.44 4.00
CA PRO A 233 19.13 -18.88 2.81
C PRO A 233 19.31 -19.84 1.62
N LYS A 234 19.00 -21.13 1.78
CA LYS A 234 19.22 -22.13 0.74
C LYS A 234 18.18 -22.08 -0.39
N GLY A 235 17.01 -21.51 -0.12
CA GLY A 235 16.02 -21.16 -1.12
C GLY A 235 15.26 -19.90 -0.73
N TRP A 236 14.05 -19.74 -1.27
CA TRP A 236 13.25 -18.52 -1.08
C TRP A 236 11.98 -18.76 -0.23
N ASN A 237 11.81 -19.96 0.34
CA ASN A 237 10.74 -20.21 1.30
C ASN A 237 10.99 -19.54 2.64
N LEU A 238 9.91 -19.27 3.36
CA LEU A 238 9.93 -18.66 4.68
C LEU A 238 10.56 -19.63 5.71
N PRO A 239 11.61 -19.22 6.45
CA PRO A 239 12.11 -19.98 7.59
C PRO A 239 11.06 -20.15 8.70
N GLY A 240 11.12 -21.25 9.46
CA GLY A 240 10.20 -21.49 10.58
C GLY A 240 10.40 -20.56 11.78
N THR A 241 11.49 -19.79 11.81
CA THR A 241 11.87 -18.89 12.89
C THR A 241 11.50 -17.43 12.63
N VAL A 242 10.82 -17.13 11.52
CA VAL A 242 10.47 -15.75 11.16
C VAL A 242 8.97 -15.50 11.21
N ALA A 243 8.60 -14.27 11.55
CA ALA A 243 7.23 -13.81 11.72
C ALA A 243 6.96 -12.56 10.86
N GLN A 244 5.79 -12.55 10.23
CA GLN A 244 5.36 -11.45 9.38
C GLN A 244 4.94 -10.24 10.24
N ARG A 245 5.66 -9.12 10.11
CA ARG A 245 5.28 -7.83 10.70
C ARG A 245 4.13 -7.20 9.92
N GLY A 246 3.40 -6.28 10.56
CA GLY A 246 2.41 -5.44 9.88
C GLY A 246 1.43 -4.76 10.83
N ASN A 247 0.81 -3.67 10.38
CA ASN A 247 -0.21 -2.95 11.17
C ASN A 247 -1.54 -3.72 11.20
N VAL A 248 -2.28 -3.56 12.30
CA VAL A 248 -3.61 -4.14 12.52
C VAL A 248 -4.73 -3.09 12.61
N LEU A 249 -4.45 -1.84 12.24
CA LEU A 249 -5.47 -0.80 12.19
C LEU A 249 -6.53 -1.12 11.13
N ASN A 250 -7.75 -0.69 11.39
CA ASN A 250 -8.83 -0.71 10.42
C ASN A 250 -9.27 0.74 10.15
N LEU A 251 -8.65 1.38 9.16
CA LEU A 251 -8.78 2.81 8.92
C LEU A 251 -9.81 3.18 7.85
N ASP A 252 -10.27 2.23 7.04
CA ASP A 252 -11.19 2.48 5.92
C ASP A 252 -10.81 3.72 5.06
N GLY A 253 -9.51 3.98 4.91
CA GLY A 253 -8.96 5.10 4.12
C GLY A 253 -8.69 6.40 4.88
N ALA A 254 -8.87 6.45 6.20
CA ALA A 254 -8.79 7.68 7.01
C ALA A 254 -7.41 8.37 7.06
N GLY A 255 -6.31 7.68 6.74
CA GLY A 255 -4.96 8.20 6.87
C GLY A 255 -4.41 8.05 8.30
N ASP A 256 -3.87 9.12 8.87
CA ASP A 256 -3.42 9.12 10.27
C ASP A 256 -4.63 8.92 11.22
N PRO A 257 -4.55 8.01 12.21
CA PRO A 257 -5.65 7.75 13.13
C PRO A 257 -6.11 8.96 13.95
N LEU A 258 -5.24 9.96 14.16
CA LEU A 258 -5.53 11.14 14.98
C LEU A 258 -6.03 12.33 14.16
N THR A 259 -5.78 12.36 12.85
CA THR A 259 -6.21 13.45 11.96
C THR A 259 -7.03 12.97 10.76
N PRO A 260 -8.16 12.26 10.95
CA PRO A 260 -8.98 11.79 9.84
C PRO A 260 -9.52 12.95 9.02
N GLY A 261 -9.23 12.97 7.72
CA GLY A 261 -9.66 14.02 6.80
C GLY A 261 -8.83 15.31 6.81
N TYR A 262 -7.79 15.39 7.64
CA TYR A 262 -6.94 16.58 7.77
C TYR A 262 -5.44 16.24 7.77
N PRO A 263 -4.56 17.17 7.34
CA PRO A 263 -3.13 16.96 7.40
C PRO A 263 -2.62 17.05 8.86
N ALA A 264 -1.83 16.07 9.30
CA ALA A 264 -1.16 16.06 10.61
C ALA A 264 0.01 17.05 10.67
N LYS A 265 -0.30 18.34 10.72
CA LYS A 265 0.64 19.44 10.94
C LYS A 265 0.54 19.91 12.39
N VAL A 266 1.64 20.44 12.93
CA VAL A 266 1.76 21.02 14.29
C VAL A 266 0.61 21.95 14.70
N ILE A 267 -0.08 22.57 13.73
CA ILE A 267 -1.21 23.48 13.91
C ILE A 267 -2.35 22.87 14.78
N TRP A 268 -2.46 21.54 14.91
CA TRP A 268 -3.49 20.93 15.76
C TRP A 268 -3.31 21.19 17.25
N GLU A 269 -2.09 21.33 17.77
CA GLU A 269 -1.91 21.70 19.19
C GLU A 269 -2.29 23.16 19.45
N GLU A 270 -1.93 24.08 18.55
CA GLU A 270 -2.33 25.49 18.64
C GLU A 270 -3.84 25.69 18.43
N LEU A 271 -4.46 24.98 17.48
CA LEU A 271 -5.92 25.01 17.27
C LEU A 271 -6.67 24.40 18.44
N LEU A 272 -6.23 23.26 18.99
CA LEU A 272 -6.87 22.66 20.17
C LEU A 272 -6.69 23.54 21.41
N HIS A 273 -5.53 24.19 21.56
CA HIS A 273 -5.30 25.16 22.62
C HIS A 273 -6.24 26.37 22.49
N GLN A 274 -6.36 26.95 21.28
CA GLN A 274 -7.29 28.05 21.03
C GLN A 274 -8.77 27.65 21.16
N MET A 275 -9.15 26.43 20.76
CA MET A 275 -10.52 25.91 20.92
C MET A 275 -10.88 25.53 22.36
N ARG A 276 -9.89 25.23 23.20
CA ARG A 276 -10.06 25.06 24.66
C ARG A 276 -10.13 26.42 25.36
N ALA A 277 -9.24 27.35 25.01
CA ALA A 277 -9.23 28.72 25.54
C ALA A 277 -10.49 29.50 25.15
N GLY A 278 -11.03 29.31 23.95
CA GLY A 278 -12.27 29.94 23.50
C GLY A 278 -13.54 29.41 24.17
N ARG A 279 -13.48 28.26 24.87
CA ARG A 279 -14.60 27.71 25.64
C ARG A 279 -14.70 28.24 27.07
N GLU A 280 -13.65 28.86 27.60
CA GLU A 280 -13.65 29.50 28.93
C GLU A 280 -14.20 30.94 28.93
N VAL A 281 -14.47 31.53 27.75
CA VAL A 281 -14.96 32.92 27.63
C VAL A 281 -16.50 32.99 27.49
N LEU A 282 -17.20 31.85 27.46
CA LEU A 282 -18.67 31.77 27.31
C LEU A 282 -19.38 31.02 28.46
N THR A 283 -18.80 31.02 29.66
CA THR A 283 -19.50 30.62 30.90
C THR A 283 -19.53 31.77 31.89
#